data_AF-A0A929JYI6-F1
#
_entry.id   AF-A0A929JYI6-F1
#
_cell.length_a   1.000
_cell.length_b   1.000
_cell.length_c   1.000
_cell.angle_alpha   90.00
_cell.angle_beta   90.00
_cell.angle_gamma   90.00
#
_symmetry.space_group_name_H-M   'P 1'
#
loop_
_entity.id
_entity.type
_entity.pdbx_description
1 polymer ?
#
loop_
_entity_poly.entity_id
_entity_poly.type
_entity_poly.pdbx_seq_one_letter_code
_entity_poly.pdbx_strand_id
1 'polypeptide(L)' 'MKHIKINGVAYEAVQATEEEILNNNLIIEPGEPCGRQECRYGYIWVYIDDLDIGGCKWYKTNAQCNE' A
#
# COMPACT_ATOMS: atom_id res chain seq x y z
N MET A 1 3.66 3.38 11.99
CA MET A 1 4.66 3.02 10.95
C MET A 1 4.87 1.52 11.02
N LYS A 2 4.81 0.82 9.88
CA LYS A 2 4.98 -0.63 9.78
C LYS A 2 6.21 -0.95 8.93
N HIS A 3 6.82 -2.11 9.18
CA HIS A 3 7.86 -2.66 8.32
C HIS A 3 7.25 -3.76 7.46
N ILE A 4 7.34 -3.62 6.14
CA ILE A 4 6.82 -4.60 5.19
C ILE A 4 7.96 -5.17 4.36
N LYS A 5 7.83 -6.41 3.88
CA LYS A 5 8.80 -7.00 2.95
C LYS A 5 8.21 -7.03 1.55
N ILE A 6 8.88 -6.38 0.60
CA ILE A 6 8.59 -6.47 -0.83
C ILE A 6 9.77 -7.20 -1.47
N ASN A 7 9.51 -8.35 -2.10
CA ASN A 7 10.55 -9.20 -2.73
C ASN A 7 11.73 -9.53 -1.79
N GLY A 8 11.44 -9.76 -0.50
CA GLY A 8 12.45 -10.08 0.53
C GLY A 8 13.20 -8.89 1.11
N VAL A 9 13.02 -7.68 0.56
CA VAL A 9 13.62 -6.43 1.06
C VAL A 9 12.64 -5.73 2.00
N ALA A 10 13.12 -5.28 3.16
CA ALA A 10 12.30 -4.58 4.15
C ALA A 10 12.20 -3.08 3.83
N TYR A 11 10.99 -2.55 3.90
CA TYR A 11 10.66 -1.15 3.69
C TYR A 11 9.82 -0.61 4.83
N GLU A 12 9.95 0.68 5.08
CA GLU A 12 9.08 1.40 6.00
C GLU A 12 7.80 1.79 5.26
N ALA A 13 6.67 1.62 5.92
CA ALA A 13 5.38 1.90 5.36
C ALA A 13 4.48 2.65 6.34
N VAL A 14 3.75 3.62 5.81
CA VAL A 14 2.75 4.41 6.54
C VAL A 14 1.39 4.13 5.91
N GLN A 15 0.38 3.91 6.74
CA GLN A 15 -0.98 3.66 6.25
C GLN A 15 -1.44 4.89 5.46
N ALA A 16 -1.96 4.64 4.26
CA ALA A 16 -2.45 5.70 3.39
C ALA A 16 -3.71 6.34 3.99
N THR A 17 -3.81 7.66 3.86
CA THR A 17 -5.06 8.38 4.19
C THR A 17 -6.10 8.18 3.08
N GLU A 18 -7.38 8.45 3.38
CA GLU A 18 -8.44 8.43 2.35
C GLU A 18 -8.14 9.42 1.21
N GLU A 19 -7.62 10.60 1.54
CA GLU A 19 -7.21 11.60 0.55
C GLU A 19 -6.08 11.07 -0.35
N GLU A 20 -5.07 10.42 0.21
CA GLU A 20 -4.00 9.81 -0.58
C GLU A 20 -4.56 8.72 -1.51
N ILE A 21 -5.45 7.86 -1.01
CA ILE A 21 -6.07 6.80 -1.81
C ILE A 21 -6.82 7.39 -3.01
N LEU A 22 -7.62 8.44 -2.78
CA LEU A 22 -8.38 9.11 -3.83
C LEU A 22 -7.47 9.81 -4.85
N ASN A 23 -6.49 10.60 -4.37
CA ASN A 23 -5.57 11.34 -5.23
C ASN A 23 -4.67 10.43 -6.09
N ASN A 24 -4.39 9.21 -5.62
CA ASN A 24 -3.55 8.24 -6.33
C ASN A 24 -4.37 7.19 -7.11
N ASN A 25 -5.70 7.31 -7.13
CA ASN A 25 -6.63 6.35 -7.73
C ASN A 25 -6.37 4.90 -7.28
N LEU A 26 -6.13 4.71 -5.97
CA LEU A 26 -5.88 3.42 -5.33
C LEU A 26 -7.20 2.78 -4.83
N ILE A 27 -8.30 2.99 -5.53
CA ILE A 27 -9.62 2.52 -5.10
C ILE A 27 -9.70 1.00 -5.26
N ILE A 28 -10.25 0.33 -4.24
CA ILE A 28 -10.44 -1.12 -4.23
C ILE A 28 -11.93 -1.45 -4.21
N GLU A 29 -12.35 -2.36 -5.09
CA GLU A 29 -13.72 -2.86 -5.10
C GLU A 29 -13.97 -3.83 -3.91
N PRO A 30 -15.18 -3.86 -3.33
CA PRO A 30 -15.52 -4.82 -2.30
C PRO A 30 -15.26 -6.27 -2.75
N GLY A 31 -14.48 -7.02 -1.97
CA GLY A 31 -14.16 -8.44 -2.24
C GLY A 31 -12.83 -8.68 -2.96
N GLU A 32 -12.11 -7.63 -3.34
CA GLU A 32 -10.76 -7.74 -3.87
C GLU A 32 -9.77 -8.28 -2.81
N PRO A 33 -8.95 -9.30 -3.14
CA PRO A 33 -8.00 -9.86 -2.18
C PRO A 33 -6.85 -8.90 -1.86
N CYS A 34 -6.28 -9.06 -0.66
CA CYS A 34 -5.02 -8.40 -0.31
C CYS A 34 -3.87 -8.91 -1.20
N GLY A 35 -2.75 -8.19 -1.19
CA GLY A 35 -1.50 -8.56 -1.87
C GLY A 35 -1.24 -7.80 -3.17
N ARG A 36 -1.86 -6.63 -3.38
CA ARG A 36 -1.57 -5.77 -4.54
C ARG A 36 -0.42 -4.81 -4.26
N GLN A 37 0.27 -4.45 -5.32
CA GLN A 37 1.32 -3.44 -5.34
C GLN A 37 1.12 -2.53 -6.55
N GLU A 38 1.18 -1.21 -6.34
CA GLU A 38 1.00 -0.20 -7.38
C GLU A 38 2.13 0.83 -7.32
N CYS A 39 2.58 1.31 -8.47
CA CYS A 39 3.50 2.44 -8.58
C CYS A 39 2.69 3.70 -8.90
N ARG A 40 2.76 4.72 -8.04
CA ARG A 40 2.08 6.01 -8.25
C ARG A 40 2.94 7.16 -7.74
N TYR A 41 3.17 8.15 -8.59
CA TYR A 41 3.93 9.35 -8.28
C TYR A 41 5.33 9.05 -7.71
N GLY A 42 5.98 8.02 -8.25
CA GLY A 42 7.32 7.58 -7.85
C GLY A 42 7.39 6.72 -6.58
N TYR A 43 6.26 6.41 -5.93
CA TYR A 43 6.23 5.57 -4.72
C TYR A 43 5.57 4.23 -4.99
N ILE A 44 6.06 3.20 -4.28
CA ILE A 44 5.38 1.91 -4.22
C ILE A 44 4.32 1.96 -3.12
N TRP A 45 3.09 1.64 -3.50
CA TRP A 45 1.93 1.46 -2.63
C TRP A 45 1.61 -0.02 -2.53
N VAL A 46 1.27 -0.50 -1.34
CA VAL A 46 0.87 -1.90 -1.14
C VAL A 46 -0.48 -2.01 -0.48
N TYR A 47 -1.30 -2.92 -0.96
CA TYR A 47 -2.59 -3.28 -0.38
C TYR A 47 -2.43 -4.61 0.35
N ILE A 48 -2.37 -4.59 1.67
CA ILE A 48 -2.02 -5.76 2.48
C ILE A 48 -3.00 -5.91 3.64
N ASP A 49 -3.15 -7.14 4.13
CA ASP A 49 -4.02 -7.46 5.26
C ASP A 49 -3.50 -6.79 6.53
N ASP A 50 -4.35 -6.00 7.17
CA ASP A 50 -4.02 -5.32 8.41
C ASP A 50 -4.63 -6.09 9.59
N LEU A 51 -3.81 -6.92 10.22
CA LEU A 51 -4.23 -7.77 11.35
C LEU A 51 -4.77 -6.97 12.54
N ASP A 52 -4.41 -5.69 12.68
CA ASP A 52 -4.84 -4.87 13.82
C ASP A 52 -6.27 -4.35 13.66
N ILE A 53 -6.70 -4.09 12.42
CA ILE A 53 -7.98 -3.45 12.09
C ILE A 53 -8.95 -4.43 11.43
N GLY A 54 -8.42 -5.52 10.85
CA GLY A 54 -9.16 -6.48 10.06
C GLY A 54 -9.33 -5.99 8.62
N GLY A 55 -8.91 -6.83 7.68
CA GLY A 55 -9.04 -6.56 6.25
C GLY A 55 -7.90 -5.74 5.67
N CYS A 56 -7.90 -5.62 4.35
CA CYS A 56 -6.77 -5.05 3.63
C CYS A 56 -6.79 -3.50 3.65
N LYS A 57 -5.61 -2.89 3.81
CA LYS A 57 -5.41 -1.43 3.76
C LYS A 57 -4.27 -1.07 2.83
N TRP A 58 -4.32 0.14 2.29
CA TRP A 58 -3.21 0.70 1.52
C TRP A 58 -2.14 1.28 2.44
N TYR A 59 -0.91 1.06 2.05
CA TYR A 59 0.27 1.56 2.72
C TYR A 59 1.21 2.20 1.69
N LYS A 60 1.62 3.43 1.96
CA LYS A 60 2.68 4.12 1.22
C LYS A 60 4.03 3.68 1.77
N THR A 61 4.91 3.22 0.90
CA THR A 61 6.25 2.79 1.30
C THR A 61 7.29 3.87 1.03
N ASN A 62 8.45 3.76 1.67
CA ASN A 62 9.63 4.55 1.30
C ASN A 62 10.36 4.01 0.05
N ALA A 63 9.88 2.93 -0.55
CA ALA A 63 10.43 2.42 -1.80
C ALA A 63 10.03 3.31 -2.98
N GLN A 64 10.98 3.53 -3.89
CA GLN A 64 10.77 4.29 -5.11
C GLN A 64 10.53 3.36 -6.30
N CYS A 65 9.75 3.82 -7.26
CA CYS A 65 9.54 3.16 -8.54
C CYS A 65 9.56 4.19 -9.67
N ASN A 66 9.91 3.75 -10.88
CA ASN A 66 9.80 4.56 -12.09
C ASN A 66 8.54 4.09 -12.84
N GLU A 67 7.64 5.03 -13.15
CA GLU A 67 6.44 4.79 -13.96
C GLU A 67 6.76 4.64 -15.45
#